data_AF-A0A2V7HC69-F1
#
_entry.id   AF-A0A2V7HC69-F1
#
_cell.length_a   1.000
_cell.length_b   1.000
_cell.length_c   1.000
_cell.angle_alpha   90.00
_cell.angle_beta   90.00
_cell.angle_gamma   90.00
#
_symmetry.space_group_name_H-M   'P 1'
#
loop_
_entity.id
_entity.type
_entity.pdbx_description
1 polymer ?
#
loop_
_entity_poly.entity_id
_entity_poly.type
_entity_poly.pdbx_seq_one_letter_code
_entity_poly.pdbx_strand_id
1 'polypeptide(L)'
;TLYTFDLIAYEDFDLRPLPLARRKELLKDLAPALGAVRYLDHIEREGEAFLKQVTALGLEGIVAKKATSKYRGGRSGDWIKIKAEKSGDFVIVGFTKPNGSRAHLGALQLADWVDGTLVYAGRVGTGFTESLLKELHELLDPIVRQDPLCAGPVFAPRSEPLPSEQIPETKTTIWTDAVHVVEVQYREVTPDGLLRHAAFLRLRTDKRAHECERQGWVTPTAASIDTSASDAEDGKGRVVRERLHVDANALHEPPPPPAKAPVEKKIAFSNLSKVFWPAEKYTKGDLIEYYRAVSKWLLPYLVNRPVVLTRFPDGIDGKSFYQKDAPVFAPEWVRTIPIWSEDTQRDIKFFVCDDEESL
;
A
#
# COMPACT_ATOMS: atom_id res chain seq x y z
N THR A 1 14.08 4.63 4.08
CA THR A 1 14.33 5.97 3.50
C THR A 1 13.12 6.85 3.73
N LEU A 2 13.32 8.05 4.28
CA LEU A 2 12.31 9.09 4.45
C LEU A 2 12.37 10.05 3.26
N TYR A 3 11.25 10.19 2.55
CA TYR A 3 11.12 11.14 1.45
C TYR A 3 10.45 12.43 1.94
N THR A 4 11.20 13.53 1.97
CA THR A 4 10.71 14.85 2.41
C THR A 4 10.12 15.61 1.22
N PHE A 5 8.93 16.18 1.39
CA PHE A 5 8.16 16.78 0.29
C PHE A 5 7.72 18.22 0.54
N ASP A 6 8.01 18.77 1.72
CA ASP A 6 7.75 20.17 2.09
C ASP A 6 8.66 20.56 3.26
N LEU A 7 8.86 21.86 3.46
CA LEU A 7 9.63 22.45 4.55
C LEU A 7 8.80 23.54 5.21
N ILE A 8 8.28 23.26 6.40
CA ILE A 8 7.36 24.16 7.11
C ILE A 8 8.05 25.11 8.08
N ALA A 9 9.27 24.79 8.51
CA ALA A 9 10.10 25.61 9.37
C ALA A 9 11.58 25.28 9.14
N TYR A 10 12.46 26.23 9.42
CA TYR A 10 13.91 26.04 9.45
C TYR A 10 14.50 26.93 10.55
N GLU A 11 15.18 26.31 11.52
CA GLU A 11 15.63 26.99 12.75
C GLU A 11 14.45 27.77 13.39
N ASP A 12 14.61 29.07 13.61
CA ASP A 12 13.59 29.95 14.21
C ASP A 12 12.60 30.54 13.19
N PHE A 13 12.73 30.18 11.91
CA PHE A 13 11.91 30.74 10.84
C PHE A 13 10.69 29.86 10.52
N ASP A 14 9.50 30.46 10.64
CA ASP A 14 8.26 29.88 10.13
C ASP A 14 8.15 30.08 8.62
N LEU A 15 8.20 28.97 7.86
CA LEU A 15 8.16 29.00 6.40
C LEU A 15 6.75 28.73 5.85
N ARG A 16 5.77 28.40 6.70
CA ARG A 16 4.37 28.16 6.28
C ARG A 16 3.76 29.32 5.47
N PRO A 17 4.06 30.61 5.75
CA PRO A 17 3.53 31.74 4.97
C PRO A 17 4.10 31.85 3.55
N LEU A 18 5.21 31.17 3.24
CA LEU A 18 5.83 31.21 1.92
C LEU A 18 5.06 30.33 0.91
N PRO A 19 5.09 30.66 -0.39
CA PRO A 19 4.59 29.77 -1.44
C PRO A 19 5.30 28.42 -1.45
N LEU A 20 4.58 27.34 -1.82
CA LEU A 20 5.12 25.98 -1.89
C LEU A 20 6.39 25.89 -2.75
N ALA A 21 6.43 26.57 -3.90
CA ALA A 21 7.62 26.58 -4.76
C ALA A 21 8.88 27.02 -3.99
N ARG A 22 8.77 28.10 -3.19
CA ARG A 22 9.91 28.59 -2.41
C ARG A 22 10.30 27.64 -1.26
N ARG A 23 9.33 27.01 -0.61
CA ARG A 23 9.61 26.00 0.42
C ARG A 23 10.31 24.77 -0.16
N LYS A 24 9.98 24.38 -1.39
CA LYS A 24 10.58 23.26 -2.12
C LYS A 24 12.01 23.55 -2.58
N GLU A 25 12.30 24.79 -2.99
CA GLU A 25 13.67 25.25 -3.29
C GLU A 25 14.56 25.14 -2.04
N LEU A 26 14.12 25.74 -0.92
CA LEU A 26 14.84 25.67 0.35
C LEU A 26 15.04 24.23 0.84
N LEU A 27 14.01 23.38 0.73
CA LEU A 27 14.12 21.97 1.10
C LEU A 27 15.18 21.24 0.27
N LYS A 28 15.27 21.54 -1.03
CA LYS A 28 16.25 20.90 -1.93
C LYS A 28 17.67 21.26 -1.54
N ASP A 29 17.91 22.51 -1.16
CA ASP A 29 19.23 22.98 -0.73
C ASP A 29 19.64 22.41 0.64
N LEU A 30 18.68 22.17 1.52
CA LEU A 30 18.91 21.65 2.88
C LEU A 30 18.95 20.11 2.96
N ALA A 31 18.26 19.42 2.05
CA ALA A 31 18.22 17.96 2.07
C ALA A 31 19.60 17.39 1.70
N PRO A 32 20.12 16.42 2.46
CA PRO A 32 21.42 15.82 2.16
C PRO A 32 21.36 15.05 0.83
N ALA A 33 22.43 15.14 0.04
CA ALA A 33 22.52 14.46 -1.26
C ALA A 33 22.48 12.92 -1.13
N LEU A 34 22.93 12.39 0.01
CA LEU A 34 22.98 10.96 0.32
C LEU A 34 22.46 10.70 1.73
N GLY A 35 21.92 9.51 1.96
CA GLY A 35 21.52 9.04 3.29
C GLY A 35 20.04 8.62 3.39
N ALA A 36 19.58 8.52 4.64
CA ALA A 36 18.26 8.02 4.97
C ALA A 36 17.13 9.03 4.72
N VAL A 37 17.44 10.33 4.64
CA VAL A 37 16.50 11.40 4.29
C VAL A 37 16.78 11.84 2.86
N ARG A 38 15.75 11.87 2.03
CA ARG A 38 15.85 12.25 0.62
C ARG A 38 14.79 13.27 0.25
N TYR A 39 15.18 14.28 -0.51
CA TYR A 39 14.23 15.18 -1.17
C TYR A 39 13.37 14.40 -2.16
N LEU A 40 12.05 14.51 -2.02
CA LEU A 40 11.10 14.01 -3.01
C LEU A 40 10.95 15.06 -4.11
N ASP A 41 11.51 14.79 -5.28
CA ASP A 41 11.39 15.69 -6.42
C ASP A 41 9.95 15.77 -6.97
N HIS A 42 9.72 16.67 -7.90
CA HIS A 42 8.43 16.96 -8.48
C HIS A 42 8.57 17.41 -9.94
N ILE A 43 7.47 17.30 -10.67
CA ILE A 43 7.39 17.82 -12.03
C ILE A 43 6.45 19.03 -12.00
N GLU A 44 6.93 20.18 -12.47
CA GLU A 44 6.16 21.43 -12.48
C GLU A 44 5.08 21.45 -13.57
N ARG A 45 5.27 20.65 -14.62
CA ARG A 45 4.43 20.62 -15.83
C ARG A 45 4.07 19.17 -16.17
N GLU A 46 3.21 18.98 -17.17
CA GLU A 46 2.93 17.64 -17.75
C GLU A 46 2.36 16.62 -16.74
N GLY A 47 1.50 17.08 -15.83
CA GLY A 47 0.90 16.23 -14.79
C GLY A 47 0.16 15.00 -15.32
N GLU A 48 -0.46 15.09 -16.50
CA GLU A 48 -1.13 13.95 -17.15
C GLU A 48 -0.14 12.88 -17.63
N ALA A 49 0.95 13.30 -18.27
CA ALA A 49 2.01 12.38 -18.69
C ALA A 49 2.68 11.74 -17.46
N PHE A 50 2.90 12.51 -16.40
CA PHE A 50 3.43 12.00 -15.14
C PHE A 50 2.48 10.98 -14.50
N LEU A 51 1.18 11.26 -14.44
CA LEU A 51 0.18 10.32 -13.95
C LEU A 51 0.21 9.01 -14.76
N LYS A 52 0.28 9.09 -16.09
CA LYS A 52 0.36 7.90 -16.95
C LYS A 52 1.58 7.03 -16.61
N GLN A 53 2.74 7.65 -16.35
CA GLN A 53 3.95 6.92 -15.95
C GLN A 53 3.82 6.33 -14.54
N VAL A 54 3.28 7.07 -13.59
CA VAL A 54 3.02 6.60 -12.21
C VAL A 54 2.06 5.40 -12.23
N THR A 55 1.02 5.44 -13.06
CA THR A 55 0.11 4.31 -13.28
C THR A 55 0.84 3.11 -13.88
N ALA A 56 1.69 3.33 -14.90
CA ALA A 56 2.47 2.27 -15.53
C ALA A 56 3.47 1.60 -14.57
N LEU A 57 4.02 2.37 -13.62
CA LEU A 57 4.88 1.87 -12.53
C LEU A 57 4.11 1.16 -11.40
N GLY A 58 2.78 1.08 -11.49
CA GLY A 58 1.93 0.44 -10.48
C GLY A 58 1.87 1.20 -9.15
N LEU A 59 2.23 2.49 -9.13
CA LEU A 59 2.16 3.34 -7.94
C LEU A 59 0.72 3.83 -7.69
N GLU A 60 0.43 4.31 -6.48
CA GLU A 60 -0.94 4.67 -6.07
C GLU A 60 -1.54 5.85 -6.86
N GLY A 61 -0.69 6.74 -7.38
CA GLY A 61 -1.10 7.98 -8.02
C GLY A 61 -0.18 9.13 -7.64
N ILE A 62 -0.66 10.36 -7.85
CA ILE A 62 0.10 11.58 -7.64
C ILE A 62 -0.61 12.51 -6.65
N VAL A 63 0.15 13.45 -6.09
CA VAL A 63 -0.40 14.58 -5.35
C VAL A 63 -0.09 15.84 -6.12
N ALA A 64 -1.11 16.43 -6.76
CA ALA A 64 -1.00 17.72 -7.39
C ALA A 64 -1.07 18.81 -6.30
N LYS A 65 -0.08 19.69 -6.25
CA LYS A 65 -0.01 20.76 -5.26
C LYS A 65 0.09 22.11 -5.95
N LYS A 66 -0.73 23.07 -5.55
CA LYS A 66 -0.70 24.43 -6.10
C LYS A 66 0.59 25.13 -5.70
N ALA A 67 1.46 25.44 -6.67
CA ALA A 67 2.79 26.00 -6.43
C ALA A 67 2.79 27.30 -5.62
N THR A 68 1.73 28.12 -5.77
CA THR A 68 1.57 29.40 -5.08
C THR A 68 0.92 29.30 -3.70
N SER A 69 0.55 28.08 -3.25
CA SER A 69 -0.15 27.87 -1.98
C SER A 69 0.77 28.01 -0.77
N LYS A 70 0.25 28.66 0.27
CA LYS A 70 0.84 28.67 1.62
C LYS A 70 0.51 27.34 2.32
N TYR A 71 1.35 26.93 3.28
CA TYR A 71 1.03 25.75 4.07
C TYR A 71 -0.09 26.07 5.07
N ARG A 72 -1.11 25.21 5.14
CA ARG A 72 -2.17 25.26 6.13
C ARG A 72 -2.44 23.84 6.64
N GLY A 73 -2.56 23.68 7.95
CA GLY A 73 -3.00 22.41 8.53
C GLY A 73 -4.46 22.12 8.18
N GLY A 74 -4.80 20.85 8.02
CA GLY A 74 -6.15 20.41 7.69
C GLY A 74 -6.41 20.26 6.17
N ARG A 75 -7.68 20.04 5.82
CA ARG A 75 -8.09 19.78 4.43
C ARG A 75 -8.15 21.08 3.63
N SER A 76 -7.56 21.08 2.44
CA SER A 76 -7.60 22.20 1.50
C SER A 76 -7.79 21.70 0.07
N GLY A 77 -8.20 22.59 -0.83
CA GLY A 77 -8.23 22.33 -2.27
C GLY A 77 -6.88 22.57 -2.96
N ASP A 78 -5.86 23.03 -2.24
CA ASP A 78 -4.54 23.32 -2.81
C ASP A 78 -3.75 22.05 -3.09
N TRP A 79 -4.07 20.95 -2.40
CA TRP A 79 -3.44 19.64 -2.55
C TRP A 79 -4.50 18.63 -2.96
N ILE A 80 -4.36 18.07 -4.14
CA ILE A 80 -5.32 17.12 -4.72
C ILE A 80 -4.59 15.79 -4.92
N LYS A 81 -5.07 14.75 -4.23
CA LYS A 81 -4.66 13.39 -4.52
C LYS A 81 -5.41 12.90 -5.76
N ILE A 82 -4.65 12.57 -6.79
CA ILE A 82 -5.16 11.99 -8.03
C ILE A 82 -4.69 10.54 -8.05
N LYS A 83 -5.63 9.60 -7.93
CA LYS A 83 -5.30 8.17 -7.89
C LYS A 83 -4.93 7.70 -9.30
N ALA A 84 -3.93 6.84 -9.38
CA ALA A 84 -3.67 6.05 -10.57
C ALA A 84 -4.75 4.97 -10.64
N GLU A 85 -5.81 5.28 -11.38
CA GLU A 85 -6.90 4.34 -11.61
C GLU A 85 -6.47 3.37 -12.71
N LYS A 86 -6.49 2.08 -12.42
CA LYS A 86 -6.27 1.05 -13.43
C LYS A 86 -7.58 0.78 -14.12
N SER A 87 -7.59 0.80 -15.45
CA SER A 87 -8.68 0.24 -16.24
C SER A 87 -8.13 -0.81 -17.20
N GLY A 88 -8.96 -1.79 -17.51
CA GLY A 88 -8.63 -2.86 -18.43
C GLY A 88 -9.85 -3.23 -19.27
N ASP A 89 -9.58 -3.83 -20.43
CA ASP A 89 -10.61 -4.38 -21.29
C ASP A 89 -10.76 -5.87 -21.00
N PHE A 90 -11.98 -6.30 -20.72
CA PHE A 90 -12.30 -7.67 -20.35
C PHE A 90 -13.47 -8.19 -21.17
N VAL A 91 -13.47 -9.49 -21.44
CA VAL A 91 -14.56 -10.18 -22.12
C VAL A 91 -15.61 -10.60 -21.10
N ILE A 92 -16.88 -10.37 -21.41
CA ILE A 92 -17.99 -10.92 -20.63
C ILE A 92 -18.10 -12.41 -20.93
N VAL A 93 -18.01 -13.25 -19.91
CA VAL A 93 -18.16 -14.71 -20.02
C VAL A 93 -19.42 -15.23 -19.32
N GLY A 94 -20.12 -14.36 -18.60
CA GLY A 94 -21.39 -14.69 -17.98
C GLY A 94 -21.90 -13.58 -17.07
N PHE A 95 -22.99 -13.83 -16.37
CA PHE A 95 -23.57 -12.90 -15.40
C PHE A 95 -24.29 -13.65 -14.28
N THR A 96 -24.47 -12.99 -13.13
CA THR A 96 -25.27 -13.52 -12.03
C THR A 96 -26.70 -13.02 -12.10
N LYS A 97 -27.65 -13.78 -11.53
CA LYS A 97 -29.01 -13.28 -11.28
C LYS A 97 -28.98 -12.02 -10.41
N PRO A 98 -29.99 -11.13 -10.54
CA PRO A 98 -30.11 -9.97 -9.66
C PRO A 98 -30.34 -10.40 -8.21
N ASN A 99 -29.96 -9.54 -7.27
CA ASN A 99 -30.19 -9.72 -5.83
C ASN A 99 -30.71 -8.42 -5.21
N GLY A 100 -31.56 -8.53 -4.19
CA GLY A 100 -32.20 -7.38 -3.53
C GLY A 100 -33.15 -6.63 -4.46
N SER A 101 -33.06 -5.29 -4.47
CA SER A 101 -33.89 -4.41 -5.29
C SER A 101 -33.45 -4.28 -6.75
N ARG A 102 -32.36 -4.95 -7.14
CA ARG A 102 -31.80 -4.86 -8.50
C ARG A 102 -32.66 -5.68 -9.48
N ALA A 103 -32.84 -5.18 -10.69
CA ALA A 103 -33.48 -5.91 -11.79
C ALA A 103 -32.45 -6.39 -12.83
N HIS A 104 -32.86 -7.31 -13.71
CA HIS A 104 -32.11 -7.84 -14.86
C HIS A 104 -30.89 -8.71 -14.54
N LEU A 105 -29.78 -8.14 -14.05
CA LEU A 105 -28.57 -8.88 -13.70
C LEU A 105 -27.90 -8.35 -12.42
N GLY A 106 -27.19 -9.22 -11.72
CA GLY A 106 -26.50 -8.89 -10.47
C GLY A 106 -25.09 -8.35 -10.67
N ALA A 107 -24.28 -9.06 -11.45
CA ALA A 107 -22.91 -8.71 -11.81
C ALA A 107 -22.51 -9.42 -13.10
N LEU A 108 -21.53 -8.87 -13.82
CA LEU A 108 -20.88 -9.53 -14.94
C LEU A 108 -19.70 -10.37 -14.43
N GLN A 109 -19.50 -11.53 -15.06
CA GLN A 109 -18.33 -12.39 -14.95
C GLN A 109 -17.38 -12.07 -16.09
N LEU A 110 -16.11 -11.82 -15.77
CA LEU A 110 -15.12 -11.28 -16.68
C LEU A 110 -13.97 -12.27 -16.90
N ALA A 111 -13.42 -12.25 -18.11
CA ALA A 111 -12.22 -12.97 -18.47
C ALA A 111 -11.34 -12.12 -19.40
N ASP A 112 -10.08 -12.49 -19.52
CA ASP A 112 -9.11 -11.93 -20.45
C ASP A 112 -8.19 -13.03 -20.99
N TRP A 113 -7.41 -12.73 -22.01
CA TRP A 113 -6.52 -13.69 -22.64
C TRP A 113 -5.15 -13.69 -21.96
N VAL A 114 -4.72 -14.88 -21.55
CA VAL A 114 -3.40 -15.17 -20.99
C VAL A 114 -2.80 -16.32 -21.78
N ASP A 115 -1.66 -16.08 -22.43
CA ASP A 115 -0.92 -17.09 -23.21
C ASP A 115 -1.82 -17.89 -24.20
N GLY A 116 -2.74 -17.20 -24.88
CA GLY A 116 -3.67 -17.81 -25.84
C GLY A 116 -4.82 -18.60 -25.22
N THR A 117 -5.03 -18.51 -23.90
CA THR A 117 -6.17 -19.09 -23.19
C THR A 117 -7.05 -17.99 -22.61
N LEU A 118 -8.37 -18.11 -22.76
CA LEU A 118 -9.33 -17.21 -22.11
C LEU A 118 -9.47 -17.62 -20.63
N VAL A 119 -9.06 -16.74 -19.72
CA VAL A 119 -8.94 -17.02 -18.29
C VAL A 119 -9.83 -16.09 -17.48
N TYR A 120 -10.55 -16.66 -16.51
CA TYR A 120 -11.38 -15.89 -15.60
C TYR A 120 -10.56 -14.83 -14.83
N ALA A 121 -11.09 -13.60 -14.80
CA ALA A 121 -10.44 -12.42 -14.23
C ALA A 121 -11.23 -11.85 -13.03
N GLY A 122 -12.45 -12.33 -12.76
CA GLY A 122 -13.26 -11.86 -11.62
C GLY A 122 -14.62 -11.34 -12.04
N ARG A 123 -15.29 -10.63 -11.11
CA ARG A 123 -16.63 -10.11 -11.31
C ARG A 123 -16.71 -8.61 -11.13
N VAL A 124 -17.68 -7.99 -11.79
CA VAL A 124 -18.01 -6.56 -11.62
C VAL A 124 -19.50 -6.37 -11.35
N GLY A 125 -19.82 -5.74 -10.21
CA GLY A 125 -21.19 -5.58 -9.70
C GLY A 125 -21.64 -4.14 -9.47
N THR A 126 -20.81 -3.17 -9.84
CA THR A 126 -21.00 -1.72 -9.66
C THR A 126 -20.69 -0.99 -10.98
N GLY A 127 -21.08 0.29 -11.09
CA GLY A 127 -20.90 1.09 -12.30
C GLY A 127 -22.06 1.01 -13.30
N PHE A 128 -23.17 0.37 -12.92
CA PHE A 128 -24.35 0.23 -13.77
C PHE A 128 -25.48 1.20 -13.40
N THR A 129 -26.16 1.74 -14.40
CA THR A 129 -27.50 2.32 -14.25
C THR A 129 -28.57 1.25 -14.49
N GLU A 130 -29.80 1.49 -14.07
CA GLU A 130 -30.91 0.55 -14.30
C GLU A 130 -31.16 0.30 -15.80
N SER A 131 -31.10 1.36 -16.62
CA SER A 131 -31.24 1.25 -18.07
C SER A 131 -30.14 0.39 -18.70
N LEU A 132 -28.90 0.53 -18.22
CA LEU A 132 -27.76 -0.23 -18.71
C LEU A 132 -27.86 -1.71 -18.29
N LEU A 133 -28.35 -2.02 -17.09
CA LEU A 133 -28.58 -3.41 -16.67
C LEU A 133 -29.58 -4.12 -17.60
N LYS A 134 -30.62 -3.40 -18.04
CA LYS A 134 -31.58 -3.91 -19.02
C LYS A 134 -30.93 -4.17 -20.38
N GLU A 135 -30.18 -3.19 -20.91
CA GLU A 135 -29.47 -3.31 -22.18
C GLU A 135 -28.48 -4.49 -22.19
N LEU A 136 -27.67 -4.62 -21.13
CA LEU A 136 -26.74 -5.72 -20.98
C LEU A 136 -27.45 -7.07 -20.91
N HIS A 137 -28.60 -7.14 -20.25
CA HIS A 137 -29.37 -8.38 -20.19
C HIS A 137 -29.93 -8.76 -21.58
N GLU A 138 -30.52 -7.81 -22.31
CA GLU A 138 -31.01 -8.03 -23.68
C GLU A 138 -29.90 -8.44 -24.66
N LEU A 139 -28.69 -7.93 -24.43
CA LEU A 139 -27.49 -8.27 -25.20
C LEU A 139 -26.98 -9.68 -24.90
N LEU A 140 -27.02 -10.12 -23.64
CA LEU A 140 -26.40 -11.35 -23.16
C LEU A 140 -27.34 -12.57 -23.17
N ASP A 141 -28.64 -12.37 -22.98
CA ASP A 141 -29.65 -13.45 -22.94
C ASP A 141 -29.65 -14.34 -24.20
N PRO A 142 -29.51 -13.80 -25.43
CA PRO A 142 -29.51 -14.61 -26.65
C PRO A 142 -28.29 -15.52 -26.82
N ILE A 143 -27.21 -15.28 -26.08
CA ILE A 143 -25.94 -16.00 -26.19
C ILE A 143 -25.61 -16.83 -24.94
N VAL A 144 -26.63 -17.16 -24.14
CA VAL A 144 -26.51 -17.99 -22.94
C VAL A 144 -26.14 -19.43 -23.32
N ARG A 145 -25.26 -20.03 -22.52
CA ARG A 145 -24.75 -21.40 -22.68
C ARG A 145 -24.73 -22.15 -21.35
N GLN A 146 -24.54 -23.47 -21.42
CA GLN A 146 -24.54 -24.35 -20.25
C GLN A 146 -23.24 -24.26 -19.44
N ASP A 147 -22.10 -24.30 -20.14
CA ASP A 147 -20.78 -24.42 -19.50
C ASP A 147 -19.92 -23.18 -19.73
N PRO A 148 -19.02 -22.84 -18.78
CA PRO A 148 -18.07 -21.74 -18.96
C PRO A 148 -17.19 -21.94 -20.19
N LEU A 149 -17.01 -20.88 -20.97
CA LEU A 149 -16.09 -20.87 -22.12
C LEU A 149 -14.64 -20.58 -21.72
N CYS A 150 -14.41 -20.10 -20.49
CA CYS A 150 -13.09 -19.74 -19.98
C CYS A 150 -12.57 -20.77 -18.99
N ALA A 151 -11.23 -20.83 -18.88
CA ALA A 151 -10.57 -21.54 -17.79
C ALA A 151 -10.70 -20.78 -16.47
N GLY A 152 -10.46 -21.48 -15.37
CA GLY A 152 -10.41 -20.90 -14.03
C GLY A 152 -9.24 -19.94 -13.82
N PRO A 153 -9.16 -19.28 -12.65
CA PRO A 153 -8.15 -18.27 -12.37
C PRO A 153 -6.72 -18.81 -12.55
N VAL A 154 -5.80 -17.91 -12.92
CA VAL A 154 -4.38 -18.20 -13.02
C VAL A 154 -3.61 -17.27 -12.09
N PHE A 155 -2.69 -17.83 -11.32
CA PHE A 155 -2.06 -17.17 -10.17
C PHE A 155 -0.71 -16.53 -10.50
N ALA A 156 -0.03 -17.01 -11.54
CA ALA A 156 1.28 -16.51 -11.95
C ALA A 156 1.47 -16.59 -13.47
N PRO A 157 2.41 -15.82 -14.04
CA PRO A 157 2.86 -16.03 -15.40
C PRO A 157 3.34 -17.47 -15.62
N ARG A 158 2.96 -18.08 -16.74
CA ARG A 158 3.33 -19.46 -17.14
C ARG A 158 2.83 -20.59 -16.23
N SER A 159 1.97 -20.32 -15.24
CA SER A 159 1.25 -21.39 -14.55
C SER A 159 0.03 -21.82 -15.38
N GLU A 160 -0.31 -23.11 -15.33
CA GLU A 160 -1.56 -23.58 -15.92
C GLU A 160 -2.77 -22.92 -15.21
N PRO A 161 -3.75 -22.41 -15.96
CA PRO A 161 -5.00 -21.94 -15.38
C PRO A 161 -5.72 -23.07 -14.63
N LEU A 162 -6.44 -22.71 -13.57
CA LEU A 162 -7.29 -23.69 -12.88
C LEU A 162 -8.39 -24.23 -13.81
N PRO A 163 -8.94 -25.43 -13.52
CA PRO A 163 -10.14 -25.92 -14.19
C PRO A 163 -11.33 -24.97 -14.02
N SER A 164 -12.22 -24.91 -15.01
CA SER A 164 -13.36 -23.99 -15.02
C SER A 164 -14.33 -24.22 -13.85
N GLU A 165 -14.38 -25.43 -13.28
CA GLU A 165 -15.18 -25.75 -12.10
C GLU A 165 -14.74 -25.01 -10.84
N GLN A 166 -13.50 -24.50 -10.83
CA GLN A 166 -12.94 -23.71 -9.73
C GLN A 166 -13.22 -22.21 -9.87
N ILE A 167 -13.95 -21.77 -10.91
CA ILE A 167 -14.40 -20.39 -11.00
C ILE A 167 -15.36 -20.08 -9.84
N PRO A 168 -15.18 -18.96 -9.11
CA PRO A 168 -16.12 -18.55 -8.06
C PRO A 168 -17.55 -18.41 -8.59
N GLU A 169 -18.54 -18.79 -7.78
CA GLU A 169 -19.97 -18.67 -8.13
C GLU A 169 -20.37 -19.42 -9.42
N THR A 170 -19.60 -20.44 -9.84
CA THR A 170 -19.89 -21.23 -11.05
C THR A 170 -21.33 -21.76 -11.08
N LYS A 171 -21.84 -22.25 -9.95
CA LYS A 171 -23.19 -22.82 -9.84
C LYS A 171 -24.32 -21.79 -9.98
N THR A 172 -24.03 -20.53 -9.75
CA THR A 172 -25.01 -19.43 -9.77
C THR A 172 -24.82 -18.48 -10.95
N THR A 173 -23.79 -18.73 -11.77
CA THR A 173 -23.49 -17.97 -12.97
C THR A 173 -24.33 -18.49 -14.13
N ILE A 174 -24.90 -17.57 -14.89
CA ILE A 174 -25.47 -17.83 -16.21
C ILE A 174 -24.34 -17.53 -17.21
N TRP A 175 -23.81 -18.58 -17.82
CA TRP A 175 -22.67 -18.49 -18.74
C TRP A 175 -23.12 -17.98 -20.12
N THR A 176 -22.24 -17.25 -20.80
CA THR A 176 -22.50 -16.72 -22.14
C THR A 176 -21.33 -17.02 -23.08
N ASP A 177 -21.56 -16.91 -24.39
CA ASP A 177 -20.44 -16.81 -25.33
C ASP A 177 -19.60 -15.55 -25.07
N ALA A 178 -18.30 -15.66 -25.31
CA ALA A 178 -17.32 -14.60 -25.06
C ALA A 178 -17.24 -13.63 -26.24
N VAL A 179 -18.31 -12.87 -26.47
CA VAL A 179 -18.45 -11.97 -27.63
C VAL A 179 -18.25 -10.50 -27.24
N HIS A 180 -18.81 -10.09 -26.10
CA HIS A 180 -18.87 -8.68 -25.71
C HIS A 180 -17.71 -8.29 -24.81
N VAL A 181 -17.13 -7.12 -25.09
CA VAL A 181 -16.00 -6.56 -24.34
C VAL A 181 -16.46 -5.35 -23.54
N VAL A 182 -15.93 -5.22 -22.33
CA VAL A 182 -16.19 -4.10 -21.42
C VAL A 182 -14.89 -3.50 -20.92
N GLU A 183 -14.88 -2.19 -20.75
CA GLU A 183 -13.84 -1.51 -19.99
C GLU A 183 -14.24 -1.46 -18.52
N VAL A 184 -13.35 -1.92 -17.65
CA VAL A 184 -13.57 -2.02 -16.21
C VAL A 184 -12.42 -1.35 -15.49
N GLN A 185 -12.77 -0.45 -14.58
CA GLN A 185 -11.84 0.10 -13.62
C GLN A 185 -11.66 -0.86 -12.46
N TYR A 186 -10.45 -1.00 -11.93
CA TYR A 186 -10.16 -1.82 -10.77
C TYR A 186 -9.00 -1.23 -9.96
N ARG A 187 -8.87 -1.65 -8.69
CA ARG A 187 -7.82 -1.16 -7.79
C ARG A 187 -6.53 -1.95 -7.94
N GLU A 188 -6.67 -3.27 -7.96
CA GLU A 188 -5.56 -4.21 -8.04
C GLU A 188 -6.05 -5.55 -8.60
N VAL A 189 -5.11 -6.37 -9.07
CA VAL A 189 -5.32 -7.80 -9.29
C VAL A 189 -4.80 -8.51 -8.05
N THR A 190 -5.60 -9.39 -7.45
CA THR A 190 -5.21 -10.18 -6.27
C THR A 190 -4.11 -11.18 -6.64
N PRO A 191 -3.38 -11.74 -5.65
CA PRO A 191 -2.47 -12.86 -5.90
C PRO A 191 -3.16 -14.05 -6.59
N ASP A 192 -4.47 -14.20 -6.40
CA ASP A 192 -5.28 -15.23 -7.05
C ASP A 192 -5.65 -14.88 -8.51
N GLY A 193 -5.11 -13.81 -9.08
CA GLY A 193 -5.34 -13.38 -10.46
C GLY A 193 -6.70 -12.72 -10.70
N LEU A 194 -7.38 -12.24 -9.66
CA LEU A 194 -8.73 -11.67 -9.74
C LEU A 194 -8.76 -10.15 -9.55
N LEU A 195 -9.65 -9.46 -10.26
CA LEU A 195 -9.88 -8.03 -10.10
C LEU A 195 -10.48 -7.71 -8.74
N ARG A 196 -9.88 -6.73 -8.03
CA ARG A 196 -10.39 -6.23 -6.75
C ARG A 196 -10.96 -4.82 -6.89
N HIS A 197 -12.12 -4.61 -6.29
CA HIS A 197 -12.88 -3.34 -6.34
C HIS A 197 -13.16 -2.90 -7.79
N ALA A 198 -13.61 -3.85 -8.62
CA ALA A 198 -13.96 -3.59 -10.01
C ALA A 198 -15.24 -2.75 -10.12
N ALA A 199 -15.26 -1.81 -11.07
CA ALA A 199 -16.42 -1.01 -11.46
C ALA A 199 -16.51 -0.91 -12.99
N PHE A 200 -17.70 -1.14 -13.53
CA PHE A 200 -17.95 -1.03 -14.96
C PHE A 200 -17.80 0.42 -15.42
N LEU A 201 -17.11 0.63 -16.54
CA LEU A 201 -17.03 1.95 -17.18
C LEU A 201 -17.91 2.01 -18.43
N ARG A 202 -17.68 1.12 -19.40
CA ARG A 202 -18.40 1.13 -20.69
C ARG A 202 -18.29 -0.18 -21.47
N LEU A 203 -19.19 -0.39 -22.43
CA LEU A 203 -19.03 -1.40 -23.48
C LEU A 203 -17.97 -0.95 -24.50
N ARG A 204 -17.20 -1.90 -25.03
CA ARG A 204 -16.17 -1.70 -26.05
C ARG A 204 -16.62 -2.35 -27.36
N THR A 205 -17.49 -1.65 -28.08
CA THR A 205 -17.95 -2.09 -29.42
C THR A 205 -16.86 -2.01 -30.48
N ASP A 206 -15.75 -1.32 -30.17
CA ASP A 206 -14.55 -1.16 -30.99
C ASP A 206 -13.51 -2.27 -30.80
N LYS A 207 -13.72 -3.20 -29.86
CA LYS A 207 -12.79 -4.31 -29.57
C LYS A 207 -13.45 -5.68 -29.68
N ARG A 208 -12.66 -6.65 -30.14
CA ARG A 208 -13.02 -8.07 -30.16
C ARG A 208 -12.49 -8.77 -28.91
N ALA A 209 -13.13 -9.89 -28.57
CA ALA A 209 -12.77 -10.67 -27.38
C ALA A 209 -11.29 -11.07 -27.31
N HIS A 210 -10.68 -11.50 -28.42
CA HIS A 210 -9.26 -11.90 -28.47
C HIS A 210 -8.27 -10.75 -28.29
N GLU A 211 -8.71 -9.50 -28.36
CA GLU A 211 -7.87 -8.31 -28.15
C GLU A 211 -7.80 -7.89 -26.68
N CYS A 212 -8.49 -8.62 -25.79
CA CYS A 212 -8.52 -8.37 -24.35
C CYS A 212 -7.38 -9.14 -23.67
N GLU A 213 -6.13 -8.76 -23.93
CA GLU A 213 -4.96 -9.36 -23.29
C GLU A 213 -4.79 -8.83 -21.86
N ARG A 214 -4.35 -9.72 -20.97
CA ARG A 214 -4.15 -9.37 -19.57
C ARG A 214 -3.02 -8.35 -19.39
N GLN A 215 -3.37 -7.15 -18.92
CA GLN A 215 -2.42 -6.04 -18.77
C GLN A 215 -1.38 -6.30 -17.67
N GLY A 216 -0.11 -5.98 -17.95
CA GLY A 216 0.98 -6.09 -16.98
C GLY A 216 1.46 -7.53 -16.72
N TRP A 217 0.95 -8.51 -17.47
CA TRP A 217 1.34 -9.91 -17.38
C TRP A 217 2.56 -10.20 -18.27
N VAL A 218 3.71 -9.58 -17.95
CA VAL A 218 4.96 -9.74 -18.70
C VAL A 218 6.03 -10.35 -17.80
N THR A 219 6.76 -11.34 -18.30
CA THR A 219 7.92 -11.92 -17.61
C THR A 219 9.07 -10.91 -17.56
N PRO A 220 9.81 -10.77 -16.45
CA PRO A 220 11.18 -10.30 -16.54
C PRO A 220 11.97 -11.29 -17.40
N THR A 221 12.36 -10.90 -18.61
CA THR A 221 13.36 -11.67 -19.37
C THR A 221 14.64 -11.70 -18.55
N ALA A 222 15.13 -12.89 -18.24
CA ALA A 222 16.39 -13.09 -17.54
C ALA A 222 17.55 -12.56 -18.40
N ALA A 223 18.05 -11.37 -18.08
CA ALA A 223 19.36 -10.89 -18.54
C ALA A 223 19.97 -9.92 -17.51
N SER A 224 21.05 -10.42 -16.88
CA SER A 224 22.16 -9.72 -16.20
C SER A 224 21.84 -8.74 -15.06
N ILE A 225 21.78 -9.28 -13.84
CA ILE A 225 22.34 -8.59 -12.66
C ILE A 225 23.84 -8.86 -12.70
N ASP A 226 24.62 -7.90 -13.18
CA ASP A 226 26.07 -7.90 -12.96
C ASP A 226 26.33 -7.25 -11.61
N THR A 227 26.82 -8.07 -10.69
CA THR A 227 27.32 -7.66 -9.38
C THR A 227 28.83 -7.71 -9.44
N SER A 228 29.48 -6.56 -9.31
CA SER A 228 30.89 -6.52 -8.93
C SER A 228 31.13 -5.32 -8.02
N ALA A 229 31.21 -5.62 -6.72
CA ALA A 229 31.87 -4.81 -5.73
C ALA A 229 33.19 -5.51 -5.35
N SER A 230 34.28 -4.74 -5.32
CA SER A 230 35.55 -4.95 -4.61
C SER A 230 36.45 -3.76 -4.98
N ASP A 231 37.35 -3.19 -4.20
CA ASP A 231 37.76 -3.21 -2.80
C ASP A 231 38.93 -2.19 -2.73
N ALA A 232 39.49 -1.98 -1.52
CA ALA A 232 40.74 -1.27 -1.18
C ALA A 232 40.57 0.25 -0.91
N GLU A 233 40.72 0.77 0.31
CA GLU A 233 41.74 0.68 1.39
C GLU A 233 42.47 2.03 1.54
N ASP A 234 42.42 2.51 2.78
CA ASP A 234 43.48 3.14 3.57
C ASP A 234 44.27 4.37 3.07
N GLY A 235 44.21 5.43 3.89
CA GLY A 235 45.06 6.62 3.74
C GLY A 235 45.00 7.54 4.97
N LYS A 236 45.95 7.35 5.89
CA LYS A 236 46.21 8.14 7.11
C LYS A 236 46.32 9.66 6.86
N GLY A 237 45.80 10.48 7.78
CA GLY A 237 46.05 11.92 7.84
C GLY A 237 45.77 12.50 9.23
N ARG A 238 46.77 13.14 9.81
CA ARG A 238 46.97 13.47 11.25
C ARG A 238 46.56 14.92 11.58
N VAL A 239 45.76 15.06 12.65
CA VAL A 239 45.73 16.10 13.72
C VAL A 239 45.99 17.57 13.37
N VAL A 240 45.04 18.46 13.69
CA VAL A 240 45.31 19.70 14.48
C VAL A 240 44.11 20.01 15.39
N ARG A 241 44.40 20.17 16.69
CA ARG A 241 43.53 20.75 17.72
C ARG A 241 43.63 22.27 17.64
N GLU A 242 42.51 22.98 17.73
CA GLU A 242 42.51 24.34 18.27
C GLU A 242 41.26 24.55 19.15
N ARG A 243 41.54 24.92 20.40
CA ARG A 243 40.55 25.31 21.41
C ARG A 243 40.40 26.82 21.35
N LEU A 244 39.17 27.32 21.45
CA LEU A 244 38.89 28.64 22.03
C LEU A 244 37.80 28.49 23.08
N HIS A 245 38.17 28.79 24.33
CA HIS A 245 37.27 29.10 25.45
C HIS A 245 36.77 30.54 25.29
N VAL A 246 35.49 30.79 25.55
CA VAL A 246 35.05 31.94 26.37
C VAL A 246 33.79 31.55 27.16
N ASP A 247 33.85 31.79 28.48
CA ASP A 247 32.84 31.69 29.54
C ASP A 247 31.60 32.58 29.27
N ALA A 248 30.34 32.18 29.48
CA ALA A 248 29.55 31.93 30.71
C ALA A 248 28.48 33.03 30.98
N ASN A 249 27.29 32.55 31.35
CA ASN A 249 26.08 33.22 31.86
C ASN A 249 25.24 34.04 30.87
N ALA A 250 23.91 33.91 30.80
CA ALA A 250 22.94 33.10 31.53
C ALA A 250 21.60 33.18 30.77
N LEU A 251 20.87 32.09 30.59
CA LEU A 251 19.40 32.06 30.69
C LEU A 251 18.97 30.66 31.13
N HIS A 252 18.24 30.65 32.24
CA HIS A 252 17.81 29.52 33.03
C HIS A 252 16.62 28.83 32.36
N GLU A 253 16.80 27.61 31.86
CA GLU A 253 15.69 26.74 31.45
C GLU A 253 15.26 25.90 32.66
N PRO A 254 13.96 25.81 32.99
CA PRO A 254 13.49 25.05 34.16
C PRO A 254 13.79 23.56 33.99
N PRO A 255 14.03 22.82 35.09
CA PRO A 255 14.48 21.44 35.02
C PRO A 255 13.40 20.54 34.40
N PRO A 256 13.79 19.50 33.65
CA PRO A 256 12.86 18.50 33.14
C PRO A 256 12.12 17.84 34.31
N PRO A 257 10.84 17.46 34.14
CA PRO A 257 10.08 16.79 35.18
C PRO A 257 10.83 15.52 35.64
N PRO A 258 10.78 15.19 36.94
CA PRO A 258 11.61 14.14 37.51
C PRO A 258 11.39 12.82 36.78
N ALA A 259 12.50 12.20 36.38
CA ALA A 259 12.50 10.85 35.82
C ALA A 259 11.76 9.93 36.80
N LYS A 260 10.67 9.31 36.33
CA LYS A 260 9.98 8.26 37.06
C LYS A 260 11.02 7.20 37.45
N ALA A 261 11.00 6.77 38.71
CA ALA A 261 11.87 5.72 39.21
C ALA A 261 11.85 4.49 38.27
N PRO A 262 12.97 3.78 38.08
CA PRO A 262 13.04 2.65 37.16
C PRO A 262 12.01 1.60 37.59
N VAL A 263 10.92 1.50 36.82
CA VAL A 263 9.93 0.44 36.96
C VAL A 263 10.63 -0.84 36.52
N GLU A 264 10.58 -1.88 37.34
CA GLU A 264 11.14 -3.18 37.01
C GLU A 264 10.39 -3.74 35.77
N LYS A 265 11.04 -3.71 34.60
CA LYS A 265 10.46 -4.14 33.33
C LYS A 265 10.44 -5.68 33.29
N LYS A 266 9.35 -6.28 33.74
CA LYS A 266 9.14 -7.73 33.62
C LYS A 266 8.47 -8.07 32.30
N ILE A 267 9.22 -8.74 31.41
CA ILE A 267 8.70 -9.28 30.15
C ILE A 267 8.59 -10.80 30.30
N ALA A 268 7.36 -11.31 30.37
CA ALA A 268 7.10 -12.74 30.40
C ALA A 268 6.84 -13.26 28.98
N PHE A 269 7.76 -14.06 28.45
CA PHE A 269 7.55 -14.74 27.18
C PHE A 269 6.88 -16.11 27.39
N SER A 270 5.82 -16.37 26.64
CA SER A 270 5.14 -17.67 26.61
C SER A 270 5.20 -18.29 25.21
N ASN A 271 5.13 -19.61 25.13
CA ASN A 271 5.04 -20.37 23.88
C ASN A 271 6.18 -20.08 22.89
N LEU A 272 7.43 -20.01 23.38
CA LEU A 272 8.60 -19.70 22.55
C LEU A 272 8.81 -20.71 21.42
N SER A 273 8.49 -21.98 21.63
CA SER A 273 8.60 -23.05 20.64
C SER A 273 7.45 -23.07 19.61
N LYS A 274 6.46 -22.18 19.71
CA LYS A 274 5.34 -22.13 18.75
C LYS A 274 5.88 -21.73 17.37
N VAL A 275 5.68 -22.57 16.36
CA VAL A 275 6.08 -22.30 14.97
C VAL A 275 5.18 -21.22 14.38
N PHE A 276 5.78 -20.17 13.82
CA PHE A 276 5.09 -19.07 13.14
C PHE A 276 5.27 -19.16 11.61
N TRP A 277 6.38 -19.72 11.15
CA TRP A 277 6.69 -19.97 9.73
C TRP A 277 6.80 -21.48 9.48
N PRO A 278 5.74 -22.15 8.98
CA PRO A 278 5.73 -23.61 8.85
C PRO A 278 6.78 -24.19 7.89
N ALA A 279 7.07 -23.48 6.79
CA ALA A 279 8.01 -23.95 5.78
C ALA A 279 9.48 -23.84 6.26
N GLU A 280 9.85 -22.68 6.82
CA GLU A 280 11.19 -22.38 7.32
C GLU A 280 11.42 -22.85 8.77
N LYS A 281 10.33 -23.22 9.46
CA LYS A 281 10.28 -23.69 10.85
C LYS A 281 10.69 -22.64 11.90
N TYR A 282 10.64 -21.35 11.57
CA TYR A 282 10.90 -20.29 12.55
C TYR A 282 9.80 -20.21 13.60
N THR A 283 10.22 -20.05 14.85
CA THR A 283 9.38 -20.05 16.04
C THR A 283 9.13 -18.64 16.57
N LYS A 284 8.22 -18.52 17.53
CA LYS A 284 7.99 -17.27 18.28
C LYS A 284 9.27 -16.80 18.99
N GLY A 285 10.10 -17.72 19.48
CA GLY A 285 11.40 -17.40 20.06
C GLY A 285 12.34 -16.77 19.03
N ASP A 286 12.43 -17.36 17.84
CA ASP A 286 13.26 -16.83 16.75
C ASP A 286 12.82 -15.42 16.33
N LEU A 287 11.52 -15.16 16.33
CA LEU A 287 10.99 -13.82 16.06
C LEU A 287 11.43 -12.80 17.11
N ILE A 288 11.40 -13.16 18.39
CA ILE A 288 11.85 -12.28 19.48
C ILE A 288 13.35 -11.99 19.34
N GLU A 289 14.14 -13.03 19.09
CA GLU A 289 15.60 -12.88 18.89
C GLU A 289 15.92 -12.09 17.62
N TYR A 290 15.12 -12.23 16.56
CA TYR A 290 15.24 -11.38 15.38
C TYR A 290 15.02 -9.91 15.73
N TYR A 291 13.93 -9.57 16.45
CA TYR A 291 13.66 -8.18 16.85
C TYR A 291 14.73 -7.61 17.77
N ARG A 292 15.27 -8.41 18.70
CA ARG A 292 16.43 -8.03 19.51
C ARG A 292 17.68 -7.79 18.67
N ALA A 293 17.99 -8.70 17.75
CA ALA A 293 19.14 -8.57 16.87
C ALA A 293 19.04 -7.29 16.05
N VAL A 294 17.86 -6.98 15.49
CA VAL A 294 17.68 -5.79 14.63
C VAL A 294 17.36 -4.50 15.39
N SER A 295 17.14 -4.55 16.71
CA SER A 295 16.60 -3.46 17.53
C SER A 295 17.41 -2.17 17.34
N LYS A 296 18.74 -2.27 17.38
CA LYS A 296 19.67 -1.14 17.23
C LYS A 296 19.46 -0.33 15.94
N TRP A 297 19.05 -1.00 14.85
CA TRP A 297 18.80 -0.35 13.57
C TRP A 297 17.33 0.05 13.40
N LEU A 298 16.41 -0.65 14.08
CA LEU A 298 14.98 -0.40 13.98
C LEU A 298 14.52 0.76 14.88
N LEU A 299 15.02 0.82 16.12
CA LEU A 299 14.60 1.77 17.14
C LEU A 299 14.74 3.24 16.74
N PRO A 300 15.81 3.71 16.04
CA PRO A 300 15.90 5.11 15.61
C PRO A 300 14.70 5.58 14.77
N TYR A 301 13.97 4.65 14.14
CA TYR A 301 12.79 4.96 13.34
C TYR A 301 11.47 4.79 14.11
N LEU A 302 11.46 4.03 15.20
CA LEU A 302 10.26 3.72 15.99
C LEU A 302 10.15 4.53 17.28
N VAL A 303 11.28 4.96 17.84
CA VAL A 303 11.33 5.73 19.08
C VAL A 303 10.44 6.97 19.00
N ASN A 304 9.63 7.18 20.04
CA ASN A 304 8.68 8.29 20.16
C ASN A 304 7.55 8.31 19.11
N ARG A 305 7.28 7.19 18.43
CA ARG A 305 6.19 7.11 17.44
C ARG A 305 5.07 6.18 17.89
N PRO A 306 3.80 6.58 17.72
CA PRO A 306 2.65 5.69 17.85
C PRO A 306 2.72 4.58 16.80
N VAL A 307 2.60 3.32 17.23
CA VAL A 307 2.66 2.17 16.35
C VAL A 307 1.35 1.40 16.31
N VAL A 308 1.09 0.76 15.17
CA VAL A 308 0.00 -0.20 14.98
C VAL A 308 0.62 -1.56 14.77
N LEU A 309 0.10 -2.57 15.48
CA LEU A 309 0.59 -3.93 15.38
C LEU A 309 -0.31 -4.73 14.45
N THR A 310 0.28 -5.59 13.62
CA THR A 310 -0.46 -6.66 12.94
C THR A 310 -0.19 -7.95 13.69
N ARG A 311 -1.23 -8.58 14.22
CA ARG A 311 -1.12 -9.78 15.03
C ARG A 311 -1.40 -11.00 14.18
N PHE A 312 -0.53 -12.01 14.30
CA PHE A 312 -0.66 -13.34 13.71
C PHE A 312 -0.64 -14.39 14.83
N PRO A 313 -1.75 -14.60 15.57
CA PRO A 313 -1.76 -15.48 16.72
C PRO A 313 -1.36 -16.92 16.40
N ASP A 314 -1.69 -17.39 15.19
CA ASP A 314 -1.53 -18.77 14.73
C ASP A 314 -0.54 -18.93 13.57
N GLY A 315 0.44 -18.02 13.49
CA GLY A 315 1.46 -18.03 12.44
C GLY A 315 1.03 -17.28 11.18
N ILE A 316 1.92 -17.21 10.19
CA ILE A 316 1.78 -16.35 9.02
C ILE A 316 0.61 -16.72 8.10
N ASP A 317 0.25 -18.01 8.03
CA ASP A 317 -0.86 -18.52 7.22
C ASP A 317 -2.21 -18.47 7.98
N GLY A 318 -2.16 -18.10 9.27
CA GLY A 318 -3.34 -17.98 10.13
C GLY A 318 -4.10 -16.67 9.94
N LYS A 319 -5.23 -16.53 10.65
CA LYS A 319 -5.98 -15.27 10.67
C LYS A 319 -5.13 -14.16 11.32
N SER A 320 -5.16 -12.98 10.72
CA SER A 320 -4.48 -11.79 11.24
C SER A 320 -5.47 -10.68 11.57
N PHE A 321 -5.06 -9.76 12.45
CA PHE A 321 -5.83 -8.55 12.75
C PHE A 321 -4.93 -7.37 13.14
N TYR A 322 -5.43 -6.16 12.90
CA TYR A 322 -4.76 -4.93 13.32
C TYR A 322 -5.10 -4.60 14.78
N GLN A 323 -4.09 -4.26 15.57
CA GLN A 323 -4.23 -3.77 16.92
C GLN A 323 -3.68 -2.34 17.02
N LYS A 324 -4.61 -1.37 17.03
CA LYS A 324 -4.32 0.05 17.25
C LYS A 324 -4.51 0.45 18.71
N ASP A 325 -5.51 -0.14 19.37
CA ASP A 325 -5.88 0.16 20.75
C ASP A 325 -5.13 -0.76 21.71
N ALA A 326 -4.34 -0.17 22.60
CA ALA A 326 -3.62 -0.86 23.64
C ALA A 326 -4.63 -1.48 24.61
N PRO A 327 -4.54 -2.79 24.88
CA PRO A 327 -5.48 -3.47 25.75
C PRO A 327 -5.26 -3.04 27.20
N VAL A 328 -6.30 -3.21 28.03
CA VAL A 328 -6.25 -2.85 29.46
C VAL A 328 -5.14 -3.60 30.22
N PHE A 329 -4.76 -4.78 29.74
CA PHE A 329 -3.69 -5.61 30.32
C PHE A 329 -2.28 -5.29 29.78
N ALA A 330 -2.10 -4.22 29.00
CA ALA A 330 -0.78 -3.78 28.59
C ALA A 330 0.08 -3.42 29.82
N PRO A 331 1.38 -3.77 29.85
CA PRO A 331 2.23 -3.42 30.98
C PRO A 331 2.30 -1.91 31.19
N GLU A 332 2.21 -1.44 32.44
CA GLU A 332 2.17 0.00 32.76
C GLU A 332 3.41 0.77 32.32
N TRP A 333 4.55 0.08 32.19
CA TRP A 333 5.81 0.65 31.74
C TRP A 333 5.87 0.85 30.22
N VAL A 334 4.98 0.22 29.44
CA VAL A 334 4.86 0.48 28.00
C VAL A 334 4.05 1.75 27.81
N ARG A 335 4.69 2.78 27.27
CA ARG A 335 4.04 4.08 27.05
C ARG A 335 2.92 3.96 26.01
N THR A 336 1.81 4.64 26.29
CA THR A 336 0.72 4.81 25.32
C THR A 336 0.35 6.27 25.20
N ILE A 337 -0.14 6.69 24.03
CA ILE A 337 -0.73 8.02 23.85
C ILE A 337 -2.16 7.91 23.31
N PRO A 338 -3.09 8.77 23.77
CA PRO A 338 -4.42 8.85 23.20
C PRO A 338 -4.38 9.58 21.87
N ILE A 339 -5.04 9.03 20.85
CA ILE A 339 -5.29 9.68 19.57
C ILE A 339 -6.77 9.54 19.23
N TRP A 340 -7.43 10.67 18.97
CA TRP A 340 -8.83 10.70 18.58
C TRP A 340 -9.06 9.94 17.27
N SER A 341 -10.05 9.04 17.25
CA SER A 341 -10.47 8.33 16.06
C SER A 341 -11.86 8.75 15.62
N GLU A 342 -11.97 9.25 14.39
CA GLU A 342 -13.26 9.57 13.76
C GLU A 342 -14.13 8.32 13.54
N ASP A 343 -13.53 7.16 13.28
CA ASP A 343 -14.27 5.92 13.04
C ASP A 343 -14.96 5.40 14.31
N THR A 344 -14.28 5.49 15.46
CA THR A 344 -14.80 4.97 16.74
C THR A 344 -15.37 6.04 17.66
N GLN A 345 -15.30 7.32 17.26
CA GLN A 345 -15.77 8.49 18.03
C GLN A 345 -15.26 8.51 19.48
N ARG A 346 -13.98 8.12 19.66
CA ARG A 346 -13.29 8.11 20.96
C ARG A 346 -11.79 8.16 20.77
N ASP A 347 -11.07 8.43 21.86
CA ASP A 347 -9.62 8.24 21.91
C ASP A 347 -9.26 6.75 21.89
N ILE A 348 -8.30 6.43 21.02
CA ILE A 348 -7.64 5.12 20.93
C ILE A 348 -6.26 5.26 21.56
N LYS A 349 -5.87 4.32 22.41
CA LYS A 349 -4.55 4.32 23.07
C LYS A 349 -3.55 3.62 22.16
N PHE A 350 -2.67 4.36 21.51
CA PHE A 350 -1.62 3.76 20.69
C PHE A 350 -0.40 3.43 21.54
N PHE A 351 0.22 2.29 21.32
CA PHE A 351 1.53 1.97 21.87
C PHE A 351 2.58 2.93 21.31
N VAL A 352 3.54 3.32 22.15
CA VAL A 352 4.73 4.04 21.71
C VAL A 352 5.94 3.17 22.02
N CYS A 353 6.72 2.88 21.00
CA CYS A 353 8.00 2.20 21.14
C CYS A 353 9.02 3.24 21.62
N ASP A 354 9.69 2.97 22.74
CA ASP A 354 10.67 3.86 23.38
C ASP A 354 12.07 3.23 23.43
N ASP A 355 12.14 1.91 23.49
CA ASP A 355 13.37 1.12 23.61
C ASP A 355 13.15 -0.33 23.16
N GLU A 356 14.21 -1.15 23.21
CA GLU A 356 14.20 -2.56 22.83
C GLU A 356 13.19 -3.39 23.64
N GLU A 357 12.95 -3.04 24.90
CA GLU A 357 12.04 -3.78 25.77
C GLU A 357 10.58 -3.52 25.41
N SER A 358 10.27 -2.32 24.90
CA SER A 358 8.94 -1.95 24.40
C SER A 358 8.62 -2.42 22.97
N LEU A 359 9.62 -2.88 22.23
CA LEU A 359 9.52 -3.42 20.86
C LEU A 359 8.97 -4.84 20.89
#